data_AF-A0A830FCD0-F1
#
_entry.id   AF-A0A830FCD0-F1
#
_cell.length_a   1.000
_cell.length_b   1.000
_cell.length_c   1.000
_cell.angle_alpha   90.00
_cell.angle_beta   90.00
_cell.angle_gamma   90.00
#
_symmetry.space_group_name_H-M   'P 1'
#
loop_
_entity.id
_entity.type
_entity.pdbx_description
1 polymer ?
#
loop_
_entity_poly.entity_id
_entity_poly.type
_entity_poly.pdbx_seq_one_letter_code
_entity_poly.pdbx_strand_id
1 'polypeptide(L)'
;MVNIFEKDVLLDITVNLIPLVIITIFTAMILVVEPWGGSLLGRIEQLLLLVLPFIGLAILTYWAAQKIEGAPGEVEPAGVGVGEE
;
A
#
# COMPACT_ATOMS: atom_id res chain seq x y z
N MET A 1 -14.93 11.46 -12.83
CA MET A 1 -14.63 10.01 -12.75
C MET A 1 -13.12 9.92 -12.73
N VAL A 2 -12.53 9.54 -11.61
CA VAL A 2 -11.07 9.44 -11.46
C VAL A 2 -10.56 8.33 -12.37
N ASN A 3 -9.49 8.61 -13.13
CA ASN A 3 -8.93 7.64 -14.04
C ASN A 3 -7.85 6.83 -13.31
N ILE A 4 -8.07 5.52 -13.16
CA ILE A 4 -7.09 4.61 -12.53
C ILE A 4 -5.73 4.59 -13.23
N PHE A 5 -5.65 5.09 -14.46
CA PHE A 5 -4.40 5.20 -15.23
C PHE A 5 -3.67 6.52 -15.02
N GLU A 6 -4.14 7.38 -14.12
CA GLU A 6 -3.38 8.53 -13.66
C GLU A 6 -2.11 8.05 -12.94
N LYS A 7 -0.97 8.65 -13.30
CA LYS A 7 0.34 8.22 -12.80
C LYS A 7 0.40 8.22 -11.27
N ASP A 8 -0.25 9.18 -10.63
CA ASP A 8 -0.22 9.35 -9.18
C ASP A 8 -1.07 8.27 -8.48
N VAL A 9 -2.24 7.93 -9.03
CA VAL A 9 -3.07 6.79 -8.58
C VAL A 9 -2.34 5.46 -8.76
N LEU A 10 -1.71 5.25 -9.92
CA LEU A 10 -0.90 4.06 -10.17
C LEU A 10 0.30 3.96 -9.22
N LEU A 11 0.93 5.10 -8.91
CA LEU A 11 2.03 5.18 -7.95
C LEU A 11 1.56 4.79 -6.56
N ASP A 12 0.45 5.34 -6.07
CA ASP A 12 -0.09 5.04 -4.75
C ASP A 12 -0.48 3.57 -4.59
N ILE A 13 -1.12 2.98 -5.61
CA ILE A 13 -1.46 1.55 -5.61
C ILE A 13 -0.19 0.71 -5.62
N THR A 14 0.79 1.03 -6.48
CA THR A 14 2.02 0.25 -6.64
C THR A 14 2.91 0.30 -5.40
N VAL A 15 3.08 1.49 -4.79
CA VAL A 15 3.89 1.71 -3.58
C VAL A 15 3.37 0.89 -2.40
N ASN A 16 2.05 0.64 -2.32
CA ASN A 16 1.46 -0.20 -1.29
C ASN A 16 1.36 -1.68 -1.66
N LEU A 17 1.09 -1.98 -2.94
CA LEU A 17 0.94 -3.35 -3.44
C LEU A 17 2.24 -4.14 -3.40
N ILE A 18 3.37 -3.52 -3.77
CA ILE A 18 4.68 -4.20 -3.78
C ILE A 18 5.03 -4.72 -2.38
N PRO A 19 4.99 -3.91 -1.30
CA PRO A 19 5.17 -4.40 0.06
C PRO A 19 4.24 -5.56 0.45
N LEU A 20 2.95 -5.49 0.11
CA LEU A 20 1.99 -6.56 0.41
C LEU A 20 2.37 -7.89 -0.26
N VAL A 21 2.80 -7.83 -1.52
CA VAL A 21 3.26 -9.02 -2.27
C VAL A 21 4.51 -9.60 -1.63
N ILE A 22 5.49 -8.75 -1.31
CA ILE A 22 6.76 -9.18 -0.68
C ILE A 22 6.46 -9.87 0.66
N ILE A 23 5.68 -9.23 1.55
CA ILE A 23 5.36 -9.80 2.86
C ILE A 23 4.60 -11.12 2.72
N THR A 24 3.68 -11.23 1.74
CA THR A 24 2.95 -12.48 1.47
C THR A 24 3.91 -13.61 1.11
N ILE A 25 4.85 -13.36 0.20
CA ILE A 25 5.83 -14.34 -0.25
C ILE A 25 6.72 -14.78 0.93
N PHE A 26 7.27 -13.84 1.70
CA PHE A 26 8.12 -14.17 2.84
C PHE A 26 7.36 -14.89 3.95
N THR A 27 6.11 -14.50 4.22
CA THR A 27 5.25 -15.19 5.18
C THR A 27 5.04 -16.64 4.74
N ALA A 28 4.69 -16.87 3.48
CA ALA A 28 4.52 -18.23 2.94
C ALA A 28 5.81 -19.06 3.05
N MET A 29 6.96 -18.48 2.71
CA MET A 29 8.26 -19.15 2.84
C MET A 29 8.57 -19.51 4.30
N ILE A 30 8.35 -18.58 5.24
CA ILE A 30 8.60 -18.81 6.67
C ILE A 30 7.59 -19.81 7.23
N LEU A 31 6.37 -19.92 6.71
CA LEU A 31 5.42 -20.96 7.14
C LEU A 31 5.93 -22.38 6.84
N VAL A 32 6.63 -22.56 5.71
CA VAL A 32 7.16 -23.86 5.26
C VAL A 32 8.56 -24.14 5.78
N VAL A 33 9.42 -23.12 5.80
CA VAL A 33 10.81 -23.20 6.21
C VAL A 33 10.95 -22.64 7.61
N GLU A 34 11.65 -23.36 8.48
CA GLU A 34 12.00 -22.86 9.82
C GLU A 34 13.47 -22.41 9.85
N PRO A 35 13.79 -21.20 9.37
CA PRO A 35 15.17 -20.79 9.14
C PRO A 35 16.00 -20.62 10.43
N TRP A 36 15.34 -20.53 11.59
CA TRP A 36 15.98 -20.24 12.87
C TRP A 36 15.72 -21.32 13.94
N GLY A 37 15.21 -22.50 13.56
CA GLY A 37 15.05 -23.70 14.42
C GLY A 37 14.27 -23.46 15.72
N GLY A 38 13.15 -22.73 15.66
CA GLY A 38 12.67 -21.82 16.69
C GLY A 38 11.84 -22.43 17.83
N SER A 39 12.02 -21.84 19.01
CA SER A 39 11.04 -21.94 20.09
C SER A 39 9.70 -21.29 19.68
N LEU A 40 8.61 -21.66 20.37
CA LEU A 40 7.28 -21.12 20.10
C LEU A 40 7.25 -19.58 20.11
N LEU A 41 7.99 -18.95 21.03
CA LEU A 41 8.08 -17.50 21.12
C LEU A 41 8.73 -16.88 19.87
N GLY A 42 9.87 -17.41 19.43
CA GLY A 42 10.53 -16.91 18.22
C GLY A 42 9.66 -17.05 16.98
N ARG A 43 8.86 -18.13 16.90
CA ARG A 43 7.90 -18.33 15.81
C ARG A 43 6.81 -17.26 15.80
N ILE A 44 6.27 -16.94 16.98
CA ILE A 44 5.25 -15.89 17.14
C ILE A 44 5.82 -14.52 16.75
N GLU A 45 7.03 -14.19 17.21
CA GLU A 45 7.69 -12.92 16.90
C GLU A 45 7.89 -12.74 15.39
N GLN A 46 8.38 -13.76 14.69
CA GLN A 46 8.57 -13.72 13.23
C GLN A 46 7.27 -13.45 12.49
N LEU A 47 6.20 -14.16 12.86
CA LEU A 47 4.89 -13.97 12.23
C LEU A 47 4.28 -12.61 12.58
N LEU A 48 4.41 -12.15 13.82
CA LEU A 48 3.94 -10.82 14.22
C LEU A 48 4.61 -9.70 13.42
N LEU A 49 5.92 -9.77 13.25
CA LEU A 49 6.69 -8.78 12.48
C LEU A 49 6.28 -8.70 11.00
N LEU A 50 5.63 -9.74 10.46
CA LEU A 50 5.14 -9.77 9.08
C LEU A 50 3.65 -9.46 9.00
N VAL A 51 2.84 -10.13 9.82
CA VAL A 51 1.37 -10.01 9.80
C VAL A 51 0.91 -8.63 10.23
N LEU A 52 1.56 -8.02 11.22
CA LEU A 52 1.18 -6.69 11.70
C LEU A 52 1.32 -5.60 10.61
N PRO A 53 2.49 -5.43 9.94
CA PRO A 53 2.59 -4.49 8.84
C PRO A 53 1.74 -4.90 7.62
N PHE A 54 1.56 -6.20 7.37
CA PHE A 54 0.67 -6.66 6.29
C PHE A 54 -0.76 -6.15 6.48
N ILE A 55 -1.34 -6.35 7.66
CA ILE A 55 -2.69 -5.89 7.98
C ILE A 55 -2.75 -4.36 7.92
N GLY A 56 -1.78 -3.67 8.51
CA GLY A 56 -1.71 -2.20 8.48
C GLY A 56 -1.70 -1.66 7.06
N LEU A 57 -0.85 -2.19 6.19
CA LEU A 57 -0.76 -1.80 4.79
C LEU A 57 -2.03 -2.15 4.01
N ALA A 58 -2.63 -3.33 4.25
CA ALA A 58 -3.88 -3.71 3.58
C ALA A 58 -5.02 -2.75 3.91
N ILE A 59 -5.14 -2.35 5.18
CA ILE A 59 -6.14 -1.36 5.63
C ILE A 59 -5.88 0.00 4.95
N LEU A 60 -4.63 0.47 4.99
CA LEU A 60 -4.26 1.75 4.37
C LEU A 60 -4.51 1.75 2.86
N THR A 61 -4.18 0.65 2.17
CA THR A 61 -4.41 0.47 0.73
C THR A 61 -5.91 0.52 0.41
N TYR A 62 -6.73 -0.18 1.20
CA TYR A 62 -8.17 -0.19 1.02
C TYR A 62 -8.79 1.20 1.23
N TRP A 63 -8.34 1.94 2.25
CA TRP A 63 -8.82 3.30 2.48
C TRP A 63 -8.33 4.30 1.42
N ALA A 64 -7.11 4.13 0.90
CA ALA A 64 -6.62 4.93 -0.21
C ALA A 64 -7.49 4.71 -1.46
N ALA A 65 -7.80 3.45 -1.80
CA ALA A 65 -8.66 3.13 -2.94
C ALA A 65 -10.06 3.76 -2.82
N GLN A 66 -10.70 3.65 -1.65
CA GLN A 66 -12.00 4.30 -1.42
C GLN A 66 -11.97 5.82 -1.58
N LYS A 67 -10.90 6.49 -1.12
CA LYS A 67 -10.76 7.94 -1.27
C LYS A 67 -10.58 8.35 -2.73
N ILE A 68 -9.83 7.57 -3.51
CA ILE A 68 -9.63 7.80 -4.95
C ILE A 68 -10.96 7.68 -5.70
N GLU A 69 -11.81 6.71 -5.38
CA GLU A 69 -13.13 6.56 -6.01
C GLU A 69 -14.12 7.67 -5.63
N GLY A 70 -14.00 8.21 -4.40
CA GLY A 70 -14.88 9.24 -3.85
C GLY A 70 -14.47 10.69 -4.15
N ALA A 71 -13.29 10.94 -4.73
CA ALA A 71 -12.80 12.29 -5.01
C ALA A 71 -13.45 12.87 -6.30
N PRO A 72 -14.31 13.91 -6.21
CA PRO A 72 -14.58 14.73 -7.38
C PRO A 72 -13.29 15.46 -7.74
N GLY A 73 -12.86 15.34 -9.00
CA GLY A 73 -11.54 15.79 -9.46
C GLY A 73 -11.20 17.18 -8.93
N GLU A 74 -10.01 17.29 -8.33
CA GLU A 74 -9.38 18.56 -7.97
C GLU A 74 -9.43 19.46 -9.22
N VAL A 75 -10.26 20.51 -9.17
CA VAL A 75 -10.21 21.54 -10.21
C VAL A 75 -8.94 22.34 -9.92
N GLU A 76 -7.90 22.08 -10.70
CA GLU A 76 -6.72 22.94 -10.76
C GLU A 76 -7.20 24.39 -10.90
N PRO A 77 -6.85 25.32 -9.99
CA PRO A 77 -7.26 26.70 -10.15
C PRO A 77 -6.67 27.21 -11.45
N ALA A 78 -7.55 27.61 -12.37
CA ALA A 78 -7.23 28.13 -13.68
C ALA A 78 -5.99 29.02 -13.59
N GLY A 79 -4.97 28.68 -14.38
CA GLY A 79 -3.73 29.45 -14.46
C GLY A 79 -4.06 30.93 -14.48
N VAL A 80 -3.51 31.65 -13.51
CA VAL A 80 -3.70 33.09 -13.37
C VAL A 80 -3.10 33.73 -14.61
N GLY A 81 -3.94 34.02 -15.59
CA GLY A 81 -3.69 35.04 -16.58
C GLY A 81 -3.70 36.39 -15.86
N VAL A 82 -2.58 36.76 -15.23
CA VAL A 82 -2.34 38.16 -14.93
C VAL A 82 -2.02 38.80 -16.28
N GLY A 83 -2.91 39.70 -16.69
CA GLY A 83 -2.95 40.31 -18.00
C GLY A 83 -1.63 40.97 -18.39
N GLU A 84 -1.43 40.95 -19.70
CA GLU A 84 -0.59 41.89 -20.41
C GLU A 84 -0.97 43.33 -20.01
N GLU A 85 0.01 44.08 -19.52
CA GLU A 85 0.01 45.55 -19.47
C GLU A 85 1.03 46.05 -20.50
#